data_AF-A0A662RJN8-F1
#
_entry.id   AF-A0A662RJN8-F1
#
_cell.length_a   1.000
_cell.length_b   1.000
_cell.length_c   1.000
_cell.angle_alpha   90.00
_cell.angle_beta   90.00
_cell.angle_gamma   90.00
#
_symmetry.space_group_name_H-M   'P 1'
#
loop_
_entity.id
_entity.type
_entity.pdbx_description
1 polymer ?
#
loop_
_entity_poly.entity_id
_entity_poly.type
_entity_poly.pdbx_seq_one_letter_code
_entity_poly.pdbx_strand_id
1 'polypeptide(L)'
;MGQYFIFVNIDKREFIQPDGGNNLWELCADISNAGILPYLLADGEKDGTPLLDGTRSEKKRDEMLKSGWRVFQEDEFDGRKFWVMEKVTKFFGRWSGDRIVVAGDYGHTKLYEIIMREQEPGWTDITKEAYEEFYEFLGFKPKNHPINPDMVITAEGAFKNPRIF
;
A
#
# COMPACT_ATOMS: atom_id res chain seq x y z
N MET A 1 -14.81 22.42 11.52
CA MET A 1 -13.91 22.65 10.37
C MET A 1 -12.82 21.60 10.47
N GLY A 2 -12.77 20.66 9.53
CA GLY A 2 -11.78 19.58 9.55
C GLY A 2 -10.40 20.09 9.14
N GLN A 3 -9.35 19.53 9.72
CA GLN A 3 -7.98 19.70 9.25
C GLN A 3 -7.69 18.60 8.24
N TYR A 4 -7.00 18.91 7.16
CA TYR A 4 -6.74 17.95 6.09
C TYR A 4 -5.27 17.58 6.04
N PHE A 5 -4.98 16.29 5.90
CA PHE A 5 -3.62 15.76 5.89
C PHE A 5 -3.34 14.95 4.61
N ILE A 6 -2.10 15.01 4.13
CA ILE A 6 -1.59 14.28 2.95
C ILE A 6 -0.26 13.62 3.31
N PHE A 7 0.09 12.53 2.63
CA PHE A 7 1.41 11.90 2.78
C PHE A 7 2.36 12.45 1.73
N VAL A 8 3.54 12.87 2.15
CA VAL A 8 4.51 13.57 1.31
C VAL A 8 5.88 12.94 1.47
N ASN A 9 6.46 12.50 0.36
CA ASN A 9 7.86 12.13 0.27
C ASN A 9 8.66 13.33 -0.24
N ILE A 10 9.50 13.89 0.64
CA ILE A 10 10.26 15.12 0.36
C ILE A 10 11.41 14.85 -0.60
N ASP A 11 12.04 13.68 -0.53
CA ASP A 11 13.21 13.35 -1.32
C ASP A 11 12.87 13.09 -2.78
N LYS A 12 11.76 12.39 -3.03
CA LYS A 12 11.28 12.08 -4.39
C LYS A 12 10.28 13.11 -4.94
N ARG A 13 9.83 14.05 -4.10
CA ARG A 13 8.74 15.00 -4.40
C ARG A 13 7.48 14.28 -4.89
N GLU A 14 7.10 13.23 -4.16
CA GLU A 14 5.88 12.46 -4.43
C GLU A 14 4.88 12.72 -3.31
N PHE A 15 3.60 12.68 -3.62
CA PHE A 15 2.57 12.76 -2.59
C PHE A 15 1.43 11.78 -2.85
N ILE A 16 0.76 11.41 -1.76
CA ILE A 16 -0.47 10.63 -1.76
C ILE A 16 -1.51 11.41 -0.99
N GLN A 17 -2.66 11.58 -1.61
CA GLN A 17 -3.86 12.12 -0.99
C GLN A 17 -4.78 10.97 -0.61
N PRO A 18 -4.98 10.70 0.69
CA PRO A 18 -5.85 9.59 1.10
C PRO A 18 -7.31 9.79 0.69
N ASP A 19 -7.99 8.70 0.36
CA ASP A 19 -9.41 8.72 -0.01
C ASP A 19 -10.30 8.72 1.24
N GLY A 20 -10.97 9.86 1.48
CA GLY A 20 -11.98 10.03 2.52
C GLY A 20 -11.42 10.53 3.87
N GLY A 21 -12.16 11.44 4.50
CA GLY A 21 -11.91 11.91 5.86
C GLY A 21 -10.48 12.36 6.10
N ASN A 22 -10.06 13.50 5.54
CA ASN A 22 -8.65 13.89 5.66
C ASN A 22 -8.28 14.41 7.07
N ASN A 23 -9.10 14.23 8.11
CA ASN A 23 -8.69 14.49 9.48
C ASN A 23 -7.71 13.42 9.98
N LEU A 24 -6.71 13.81 10.77
CA LEU A 24 -5.66 12.89 11.22
C LEU A 24 -6.21 11.63 11.91
N TRP A 25 -7.28 11.76 12.69
CA TRP A 25 -7.87 10.61 13.39
C TRP A 25 -8.55 9.63 12.44
N GLU A 26 -9.20 10.11 11.37
CA GLU A 26 -9.82 9.27 10.32
C GLU A 26 -8.74 8.52 9.54
N LEU A 27 -7.64 9.22 9.19
CA LEU A 27 -6.48 8.61 8.53
C LEU A 27 -5.84 7.51 9.36
N CYS A 28 -5.74 7.69 10.68
CA CYS A 28 -5.17 6.68 11.57
C CYS A 28 -6.13 5.52 11.86
N ALA A 29 -7.45 5.76 11.84
CA ALA A 29 -8.46 4.75 12.11
C ALA A 29 -8.75 3.85 10.89
N ASP A 30 -8.57 4.39 9.69
CA ASP A 30 -8.88 3.69 8.45
C ASP A 30 -7.71 2.82 8.00
N ILE A 31 -7.97 1.51 7.81
CA ILE A 31 -6.93 0.55 7.37
C ILE A 31 -6.43 0.89 5.97
N SER A 32 -7.29 1.38 5.08
CA SER A 32 -6.86 1.76 3.73
C SER A 32 -5.88 2.94 3.77
N ASN A 33 -6.14 3.92 4.64
CA ASN A 33 -5.36 5.16 4.69
C ASN A 33 -4.11 5.04 5.56
N ALA A 34 -4.18 4.33 6.69
CA ALA A 34 -3.01 4.04 7.52
C ALA A 34 -2.15 2.91 6.92
N GLY A 35 -2.76 1.91 6.30
CA GLY A 35 -2.10 0.68 5.84
C GLY A 35 -1.26 0.86 4.57
N ILE A 36 -1.53 1.89 3.76
CA ILE A 36 -0.71 2.20 2.59
C ILE A 36 0.70 2.67 2.99
N LEU A 37 0.87 3.28 4.17
CA LEU A 37 2.19 3.72 4.64
C LEU A 37 3.14 2.53 4.89
N PRO A 38 2.78 1.48 5.67
CA PRO A 38 3.56 0.25 5.76
C PRO A 38 3.89 -0.38 4.40
N TYR A 39 2.97 -0.32 3.44
CA TYR A 39 3.19 -0.86 2.10
C TYR A 39 4.29 -0.10 1.32
N LEU A 40 4.26 1.22 1.38
CA LEU A 40 5.25 2.09 0.73
C LEU A 40 6.61 2.08 1.44
N LEU A 41 6.61 1.84 2.75
CA LEU A 41 7.78 1.82 3.62
C LEU A 41 8.41 0.45 3.79
N ALA A 42 7.84 -0.59 3.20
CA ALA A 42 8.31 -1.95 3.37
C ALA A 42 9.74 -2.13 2.82
N ASP A 43 10.68 -2.51 3.69
CA ASP A 43 12.07 -2.84 3.33
C ASP A 43 12.33 -4.36 3.33
N GLY A 44 11.29 -5.15 3.59
CA GLY A 44 11.35 -6.61 3.69
C GLY A 44 10.85 -7.33 2.44
N GLU A 45 11.01 -8.65 2.43
CA GLU A 45 10.36 -9.50 1.42
C GLU A 45 8.84 -9.36 1.51
N LYS A 46 8.17 -9.38 0.36
CA LYS A 46 6.70 -9.31 0.29
C LYS A 46 6.12 -10.52 0.99
N ASP A 47 5.30 -10.26 2.01
CA ASP A 47 4.68 -11.31 2.79
C ASP A 47 3.82 -12.20 1.87
N GLY A 48 4.20 -13.48 1.78
CA GLY A 48 3.55 -14.46 0.92
C GLY A 48 4.17 -14.66 -0.46
N THR A 49 5.44 -15.09 -0.53
CA THR A 49 5.99 -15.65 -1.77
C THR A 49 5.42 -17.05 -2.01
N PRO A 50 4.51 -17.27 -2.98
CA PRO A 50 3.96 -18.59 -3.24
C PRO A 50 5.08 -19.54 -3.70
N LEU A 51 5.28 -20.60 -2.93
CA LEU A 51 6.07 -21.76 -3.34
C LEU A 51 5.24 -22.61 -4.30
N LEU A 52 5.69 -22.72 -5.55
CA LEU A 52 5.08 -23.57 -6.56
C LEU A 52 5.90 -24.86 -6.72
N ASP A 53 5.27 -26.02 -6.48
CA ASP A 53 5.85 -27.33 -6.81
C ASP A 53 5.72 -27.60 -8.32
N GLY A 54 6.86 -27.80 -8.97
CA GLY A 54 7.01 -27.93 -10.41
C GLY A 54 6.48 -29.21 -11.02
N THR A 55 6.10 -30.19 -10.21
CA THR A 55 5.51 -31.43 -10.72
C THR A 55 4.04 -31.29 -11.16
N ARG A 56 3.33 -30.22 -10.78
CA ARG A 56 1.89 -30.02 -11.11
C ARG A 56 1.51 -28.62 -11.60
N SER A 57 2.43 -27.66 -11.63
CA SER A 57 2.04 -26.23 -11.70
C SER A 57 2.75 -25.37 -12.76
N GLU A 58 3.40 -25.96 -13.77
CA GLU A 58 4.02 -25.20 -14.88
C GLU A 58 3.04 -24.26 -15.60
N LYS A 59 1.81 -24.70 -15.89
CA LYS A 59 0.77 -23.84 -16.46
C LYS A 59 0.42 -22.65 -15.56
N LYS A 60 0.39 -22.87 -14.25
CA LYS A 60 0.10 -21.84 -13.25
C LYS A 60 1.27 -20.85 -13.11
N ARG A 61 2.51 -21.35 -13.23
CA ARG A 61 3.71 -20.50 -13.35
C ARG A 61 3.61 -19.59 -14.57
N ASP A 62 3.30 -20.12 -15.74
CA ASP A 62 3.19 -19.32 -16.98
C ASP A 62 2.06 -18.29 -16.91
N GLU A 63 0.91 -18.63 -16.32
CA GLU A 63 -0.19 -17.70 -16.08
C GLU A 63 0.23 -16.57 -15.11
N MET A 64 0.98 -16.90 -14.06
CA MET A 64 1.47 -15.92 -13.11
C MET A 64 2.59 -15.04 -13.70
N LEU A 65 3.50 -15.60 -14.51
CA LEU A 65 4.49 -14.81 -15.26
C LEU A 65 3.80 -13.79 -16.17
N LYS A 66 2.70 -14.18 -16.83
CA LYS A 66 1.89 -13.28 -17.66
C LYS A 66 1.15 -12.21 -16.87
N SER A 67 0.83 -12.45 -15.59
CA SER A 67 0.17 -11.47 -14.71
C SER A 67 1.16 -10.59 -13.92
N GLY A 68 2.43 -10.55 -14.34
CA GLY A 68 3.44 -9.65 -13.77
C GLY A 68 4.21 -10.22 -12.59
N TRP A 69 4.23 -11.54 -12.42
CA TRP A 69 5.09 -12.21 -11.45
C TRP A 69 6.46 -12.54 -12.06
N ARG A 70 7.50 -12.56 -11.25
CA ARG A 70 8.86 -13.00 -11.61
C ARG A 70 9.25 -14.20 -10.77
N VAL A 71 10.11 -15.06 -11.30
CA VAL A 71 10.76 -16.11 -10.50
C VAL A 71 11.89 -15.46 -9.71
N PHE A 72 11.81 -15.54 -8.38
CA PHE A 72 12.81 -15.01 -7.46
C PHE A 72 13.89 -16.05 -7.19
N GLN A 73 13.51 -17.30 -6.95
CA GLN A 73 14.43 -18.41 -6.73
C GLN A 73 13.87 -19.70 -7.35
N GLU A 74 14.76 -20.49 -7.94
CA GLU A 74 14.48 -21.84 -8.42
C GLU A 74 15.36 -22.81 -7.62
N ASP A 75 14.75 -23.83 -7.03
CA ASP A 75 15.45 -24.83 -6.25
C ASP A 75 14.95 -26.24 -6.59
N GLU A 76 15.76 -27.26 -6.37
CA GLU A 76 15.39 -28.66 -6.65
C GLU A 76 15.61 -29.51 -5.39
N PHE A 77 14.51 -30.06 -4.87
CA PHE A 77 14.55 -30.92 -3.69
C PHE A 77 13.79 -32.22 -3.96
N ASP A 78 14.46 -33.36 -3.75
CA ASP A 78 13.90 -34.70 -3.95
C ASP A 78 13.33 -34.95 -5.37
N GLY A 79 14.03 -34.45 -6.40
CA GLY A 79 13.62 -34.58 -7.81
C GLY A 79 12.41 -33.73 -8.20
N ARG A 80 11.98 -32.80 -7.32
CA ARG A 80 10.93 -31.82 -7.59
C ARG A 80 11.53 -30.43 -7.67
N LYS A 81 11.19 -29.70 -8.73
CA LYS A 81 11.55 -28.30 -8.89
C LYS A 81 10.59 -27.44 -8.08
N PHE A 82 11.11 -26.44 -7.38
CA PHE A 82 10.33 -25.43 -6.68
C PHE A 82 10.64 -24.07 -7.27
N TRP A 83 9.59 -23.30 -7.54
CA TRP A 83 9.74 -21.90 -7.92
C TRP A 83 9.16 -21.02 -6.83
N VAL A 84 10.01 -20.15 -6.30
CA VAL A 84 9.64 -19.04 -5.43
C VAL A 84 9.29 -17.88 -6.37
N MET A 85 8.03 -17.47 -6.39
CA MET A 85 7.58 -16.40 -7.30
C MET A 85 7.24 -15.13 -6.57
N GLU A 86 7.76 -14.00 -7.04
CA GLU A 86 7.53 -12.69 -6.46
C GLU A 86 6.73 -11.83 -7.44
N LYS A 87 5.70 -11.15 -6.94
CA LYS A 87 4.95 -10.19 -7.76
C LYS A 87 5.79 -8.94 -7.99
N VAL A 88 5.92 -8.50 -9.24
CA VAL A 88 6.56 -7.21 -9.54
C VAL A 88 5.57 -6.10 -9.18
N THR A 89 5.98 -5.23 -8.26
CA THR A 89 5.20 -4.11 -7.73
C THR A 89 6.03 -2.84 -7.89
N LYS A 90 5.41 -1.74 -8.30
CA LYS A 90 6.06 -0.46 -8.59
C LYS A 90 6.18 0.45 -7.35
N PHE A 91 5.29 0.29 -6.38
CA PHE A 91 5.14 1.15 -5.20
C PHE A 91 5.50 0.46 -3.88
N PHE A 92 5.45 -0.88 -3.80
CA PHE A 92 5.94 -1.60 -2.61
C PHE A 92 7.37 -1.17 -2.25
N GLY A 93 7.57 -0.71 -1.02
CA GLY A 93 8.89 -0.27 -0.53
C GLY A 93 9.47 0.95 -1.24
N ARG A 94 8.72 1.64 -2.10
CA ARG A 94 9.21 2.76 -2.90
C ARG A 94 9.72 3.93 -2.07
N TRP A 95 9.13 4.14 -0.90
CA TRP A 95 9.48 5.21 0.04
C TRP A 95 10.37 4.70 1.19
N SER A 96 10.79 3.43 1.17
CA SER A 96 11.72 2.88 2.16
C SER A 96 13.02 3.69 2.17
N GLY A 97 13.40 4.20 3.34
CA GLY A 97 14.62 5.00 3.54
C GLY A 97 14.51 6.50 3.20
N ASP A 98 13.38 6.97 2.69
CA ASP A 98 13.16 8.37 2.35
C ASP A 98 12.60 9.20 3.52
N ARG A 99 12.73 10.54 3.41
CA ARG A 99 12.11 11.50 4.34
C ARG A 99 10.64 11.72 3.98
N ILE A 100 9.77 11.14 4.80
CA ILE A 100 8.32 11.21 4.62
C ILE A 100 7.70 12.04 5.74
N VAL A 101 6.72 12.87 5.38
CA VAL A 101 5.97 13.72 6.29
C VAL A 101 4.49 13.60 6.01
N VAL A 102 3.68 13.55 7.07
CA VAL A 102 2.24 13.73 6.99
C VAL A 102 1.95 15.23 7.10
N ALA A 103 1.72 15.89 5.95
CA ALA A 103 1.56 17.34 5.89
C ALA A 103 0.09 17.74 6.09
N GLY A 104 -0.18 18.56 7.11
CA GLY A 104 -1.49 19.13 7.38
C GLY A 104 -1.69 20.50 6.74
N ASP A 105 -2.95 20.87 6.46
CA ASP A 105 -3.35 22.17 5.90
C ASP A 105 -3.07 23.37 6.83
N TYR A 106 -2.95 23.14 8.13
CA TYR A 106 -2.45 24.11 9.12
C TYR A 106 -1.00 23.84 9.58
N GLY A 107 -0.26 23.01 8.83
CA GLY A 107 1.11 22.64 9.19
C GLY A 107 2.08 23.81 9.17
N HIS A 108 3.00 23.87 10.13
CA HIS A 108 4.03 24.92 10.23
C HIS A 108 4.91 25.05 8.98
N THR A 109 5.07 23.96 8.22
CA THR A 109 5.90 23.89 7.02
C THR A 109 5.16 24.28 5.75
N LYS A 110 3.83 24.50 5.79
CA LYS A 110 2.96 24.84 4.65
C LYS A 110 3.04 23.90 3.44
N LEU A 111 3.62 22.70 3.61
CA LEU A 111 3.79 21.72 2.53
C LEU A 111 2.46 21.36 1.86
N TYR A 112 1.39 21.25 2.66
CA TYR A 112 0.05 21.03 2.12
C TYR A 112 -0.37 22.16 1.18
N GLU A 113 -0.16 23.43 1.56
CA GLU A 113 -0.54 24.58 0.74
C GLU A 113 0.26 24.58 -0.58
N ILE A 114 1.57 24.38 -0.51
CA ILE A 114 2.46 24.37 -1.68
C ILE A 114 2.04 23.28 -2.69
N ILE A 115 1.77 22.07 -2.19
CA ILE A 115 1.48 20.91 -3.04
C ILE A 115 0.04 20.98 -3.58
N MET A 116 -0.94 21.24 -2.71
CA MET A 116 -2.36 21.12 -3.07
C MET A 116 -2.98 22.42 -3.57
N ARG A 117 -2.57 23.57 -3.03
CA ARG A 117 -3.15 24.88 -3.40
C ARG A 117 -2.33 25.58 -4.46
N GLU A 118 -1.02 25.68 -4.25
CA GLU A 118 -0.11 26.38 -5.17
C GLU A 118 0.27 25.49 -6.37
N GLN A 119 0.08 24.17 -6.26
CA GLN A 119 0.39 23.18 -7.30
C GLN A 119 1.79 23.39 -7.88
N GLU A 120 2.77 23.56 -6.98
CA GLU A 120 4.13 23.85 -7.40
C GLU A 120 4.65 22.77 -8.38
N PRO A 121 5.19 23.17 -9.54
CA PRO A 121 5.67 22.22 -10.53
C PRO A 121 6.84 21.40 -9.97
N GLY A 122 6.75 20.09 -10.09
CA GLY A 122 7.79 19.15 -9.63
C GLY A 122 7.32 18.16 -8.57
N TRP A 123 6.06 18.28 -8.11
CA TRP A 123 5.40 17.27 -7.29
C TRP A 123 4.63 16.27 -8.15
N THR A 124 4.81 14.97 -7.88
CA THR A 124 4.11 13.89 -8.58
C THR A 124 3.03 13.31 -7.69
N ASP A 125 1.78 13.33 -8.19
CA ASP A 125 0.67 12.62 -7.56
C ASP A 125 0.75 11.13 -7.92
N ILE A 126 0.98 10.29 -6.93
CA ILE A 126 0.99 8.83 -7.11
C ILE A 126 -0.24 8.15 -6.49
N THR A 127 -1.20 8.93 -6.00
CA THR A 127 -2.35 8.46 -5.21
C THR A 127 -3.04 7.29 -5.89
N LYS A 128 -3.57 7.49 -7.09
CA LYS A 128 -4.38 6.48 -7.78
C LYS A 128 -3.60 5.19 -8.04
N GLU A 129 -2.40 5.32 -8.59
CA GLU A 129 -1.57 4.17 -8.97
C GLU A 129 -1.11 3.38 -7.73
N ALA A 130 -0.74 4.08 -6.65
CA ALA A 130 -0.31 3.47 -5.40
C ALA A 130 -1.47 2.75 -4.70
N TYR A 131 -2.66 3.37 -4.66
CA TYR A 131 -3.85 2.73 -4.07
C TYR A 131 -4.32 1.53 -4.90
N GLU A 132 -4.31 1.60 -6.23
CA GLU A 132 -4.65 0.46 -7.09
C GLU A 132 -3.74 -0.74 -6.80
N GLU A 133 -2.43 -0.52 -6.73
CA GLU A 133 -1.45 -1.57 -6.41
C GLU A 133 -1.59 -2.09 -4.97
N PHE A 134 -1.87 -1.19 -4.01
CA PHE A 134 -2.09 -1.55 -2.61
C PHE A 134 -3.37 -2.39 -2.42
N TYR A 135 -4.47 -2.03 -3.07
CA TYR A 135 -5.70 -2.83 -3.03
C TYR A 135 -5.50 -4.21 -3.66
N GLU A 136 -4.75 -4.26 -4.77
CA GLU A 136 -4.39 -5.52 -5.40
C GLU A 136 -3.51 -6.40 -4.51
N PHE A 137 -2.57 -5.79 -3.77
CA PHE A 137 -1.75 -6.49 -2.77
C PHE A 137 -2.59 -7.09 -1.65
N LEU A 138 -3.58 -6.35 -1.16
CA LEU A 138 -4.53 -6.86 -0.15
C LEU A 138 -5.52 -7.90 -0.70
N GLY A 139 -5.51 -8.18 -2.01
CA GLY A 139 -6.42 -9.13 -2.65
C GLY A 139 -7.85 -8.59 -2.84
N PHE A 140 -8.06 -7.28 -2.71
CA PHE A 140 -9.35 -6.65 -2.95
C PHE A 140 -9.42 -6.06 -4.35
N LYS A 141 -10.62 -6.05 -4.94
CA LYS A 141 -10.86 -5.21 -6.13
C LYS A 141 -10.89 -3.75 -5.69
N PRO A 142 -10.25 -2.82 -6.43
CA PRO A 142 -10.30 -1.40 -6.11
C PRO A 142 -11.78 -0.99 -6.02
N LYS A 143 -12.22 -0.61 -4.82
CA LYS A 143 -13.56 -0.10 -4.57
C LYS A 143 -13.44 1.39 -4.31
N ASN A 144 -14.47 2.15 -4.69
CA ASN A 144 -14.62 3.58 -4.41
C ASN A 144 -14.78 3.91 -2.90
N HIS A 145 -14.50 2.96 -1.99
CA HIS A 145 -14.63 3.17 -0.55
C HIS A 145 -13.48 2.51 0.21
N PRO A 146 -12.99 3.16 1.28
CA PRO A 146 -11.95 2.61 2.12
C PRO A 146 -12.38 1.29 2.77
N ILE A 147 -11.42 0.38 2.94
CA ILE A 147 -11.61 -0.91 3.57
C ILE A 147 -11.51 -0.70 5.07
N ASN A 148 -12.65 -0.50 5.70
CA ASN A 148 -12.76 -0.48 7.14
C ASN A 148 -13.11 -1.88 7.66
N PRO A 149 -12.41 -2.42 8.66
CA PRO A 149 -12.76 -3.70 9.25
C PRO A 149 -14.12 -3.53 9.92
N ASP A 150 -15.05 -4.45 9.67
CA ASP A 150 -16.35 -4.43 10.34
C ASP A 150 -16.23 -4.74 11.84
N MET A 151 -15.19 -5.49 12.21
CA MET A 151 -14.95 -5.96 13.57
C MET A 151 -13.47 -6.25 13.79
N VAL A 152 -12.92 -5.77 14.91
CA VAL A 152 -11.57 -6.06 15.39
C VAL A 152 -11.70 -6.99 16.59
N ILE A 153 -11.11 -8.19 16.52
CA ILE A 153 -11.09 -9.13 17.66
C ILE A 153 -9.70 -9.06 18.29
N THR A 154 -9.67 -8.79 19.59
CA THR A 154 -8.47 -8.81 20.43
C THR A 154 -8.62 -9.89 21.50
N ALA A 155 -7.54 -10.21 22.21
CA ALA A 155 -7.60 -11.11 23.36
C ALA A 155 -8.54 -10.60 24.48
N GLU A 156 -8.77 -9.29 24.54
CA GLU A 156 -9.63 -8.63 25.52
C GLU A 156 -11.11 -8.56 25.09
N GLY A 157 -11.41 -8.77 23.81
CA GLY A 157 -12.79 -8.75 23.31
C GLY A 157 -12.92 -8.42 21.82
N ALA A 158 -14.16 -8.53 21.33
CA ALA A 158 -14.54 -8.15 19.97
C ALA A 158 -15.10 -6.73 19.94
N PHE A 159 -14.40 -5.83 19.24
CA PHE A 159 -14.78 -4.44 19.05
C PHE A 159 -15.37 -4.26 17.66
N LYS A 160 -16.63 -3.82 17.57
CA LYS A 160 -17.21 -3.40 16.29
C LYS A 160 -16.70 -2.00 15.97
N ASN A 161 -16.24 -1.80 14.74
CA ASN A 161 -15.80 -0.49 14.28
C ASN A 161 -17.02 0.47 14.34
N PRO A 162 -16.93 1.62 15.05
CA PRO A 162 -18.03 2.56 15.12
C PRO A 162 -18.33 3.09 13.73
N ARG A 163 -19.39 2.58 13.10
CA ARG A 163 -19.94 3.15 11.87
C ARG A 163 -20.54 4.50 12.24
N ILE A 164 -19.86 5.59 11.92
CA ILE A 164 -20.46 6.92 11.96
C ILE A 164 -21.37 7.02 10.73
N PHE A 165 -22.65 7.30 10.98
CA PHE A 165 -23.67 7.54 9.95
C PHE A 165 -23.45 8.86 9.22
#